data_AF-A0A059TYQ7-F1
#
_entry.id   AF-A0A059TYQ7-F1
#
_cell.length_a   1.000
_cell.length_b   1.000
_cell.length_c   1.000
_cell.angle_alpha   90.00
_cell.angle_beta   90.00
_cell.angle_gamma   90.00
#
_symmetry.space_group_name_H-M   'P 1'
#
loop_
_entity.id
_entity.type
_entity.pdbx_description
1 polymer ?
#
loop_
_entity_poly.entity_id
_entity_poly.type
_entity_poly.pdbx_seq_one_letter_code
_entity_poly.pdbx_strand_id
1 'polypeptide(L)'
;MQFDRVRKVGSAEARENQADIAEKQQGASSAESARAALATNTVSVDRGDVATLPIRIAGETDSATLTIESGASDYQADTAVTDGDGDGVVIVEFDTRAAGATDSVSPVVWTADADDAATLRNQVTSDAALPPGGYRIRVAAQTDGTTESTPTDAGILSIGTRSTDKIQVLTAPGSVDPDVDGDGTVEMVDLVALDRSGRLSADQTIATTDWVVLQVKASGLEGLVRNRSTFDAAIGDELALVITRVNEESTETNSSAVRLETDNLTANDAVTLVPAPGRDNYFVVINASRATVTDGSTTTGVAVPDAVYRATFAVTDERLRPADGDEPNVIQTAFKTVEPSATFGRDTVTVTPSANQTIVGATSMAPGTEVTVSVASANETEDKFVRKKTATVEKNGRFSASFDFAGQPTGSTLELAASAATSRGATLLKSTTVRVVSEGQAGEPTTKPEKTGTVASSVPPELSPPLRDRETGSDAEGTVDRVVLPEDTARSIGGTGPVGTVFIPVLVGTLVVTFVFVRNRKK
;
A
#
# COMPACT_ATOMS: atom_id res chain seq x y z
N MET A 1 55.70 89.79 -37.57
CA MET A 1 54.57 89.21 -38.35
C MET A 1 54.10 87.99 -37.56
N GLN A 2 53.23 88.13 -36.55
CA GLN A 2 51.80 88.49 -36.53
C GLN A 2 50.88 87.39 -37.09
N PHE A 3 49.85 87.06 -36.30
CA PHE A 3 48.74 86.08 -36.49
C PHE A 3 49.14 84.62 -36.17
N ASP A 4 48.43 83.80 -35.39
CA ASP A 4 47.01 83.77 -35.04
C ASP A 4 46.76 82.76 -33.88
N ARG A 5 45.55 82.80 -33.29
CA ARG A 5 44.83 81.72 -32.58
C ARG A 5 44.97 81.47 -31.06
N VAL A 6 44.11 82.20 -30.36
CA VAL A 6 43.11 81.79 -29.36
C VAL A 6 42.71 80.29 -29.38
N ARG A 7 42.38 79.79 -28.17
CA ARG A 7 41.78 78.49 -27.75
C ARG A 7 42.76 77.37 -27.40
N LYS A 8 43.16 77.36 -26.13
CA LYS A 8 43.64 76.16 -25.42
C LYS A 8 42.92 76.03 -24.07
N VAL A 9 41.59 75.92 -24.13
CA VAL A 9 40.73 75.47 -23.02
C VAL A 9 39.60 74.69 -23.70
N GLY A 10 39.49 73.38 -23.45
CA GLY A 10 38.47 72.51 -24.07
C GLY A 10 38.96 71.24 -24.76
N SER A 11 40.07 70.63 -24.31
CA SER A 11 40.53 69.33 -24.83
C SER A 11 40.92 68.31 -23.74
N ALA A 12 40.79 68.65 -22.46
CA ALA A 12 41.03 67.72 -21.35
C ALA A 12 39.70 67.17 -20.79
N GLU A 13 38.70 68.03 -20.58
CA GLU A 13 37.39 67.62 -19.99
C GLU A 13 36.49 66.79 -20.94
N ALA A 14 36.79 66.73 -22.24
CA ALA A 14 36.06 65.88 -23.18
C ALA A 14 36.63 64.45 -23.32
N ARG A 15 37.83 64.18 -22.77
CA ARG A 15 38.40 62.82 -22.72
C ARG A 15 38.14 62.13 -21.39
N GLU A 16 37.98 62.90 -20.32
CA GLU A 16 37.62 62.37 -18.99
C GLU A 16 36.15 61.92 -18.94
N ASN A 17 35.25 62.62 -19.65
CA ASN A 17 33.85 62.21 -19.79
C ASN A 17 33.60 61.03 -20.76
N GLN A 18 34.60 60.56 -21.53
CA GLN A 18 34.48 59.31 -22.30
C GLN A 18 35.07 58.11 -21.56
N ALA A 19 35.98 58.33 -20.62
CA ALA A 19 36.44 57.30 -19.70
C ALA A 19 35.37 57.00 -18.62
N ASP A 20 34.74 58.03 -18.06
CA ASP A 20 33.68 57.86 -17.04
C ASP A 20 32.36 57.30 -17.58
N ILE A 21 32.10 57.41 -18.89
CA ILE A 21 30.93 56.77 -19.52
C ILE A 21 31.27 55.32 -19.96
N ALA A 22 32.53 55.01 -20.23
CA ALA A 22 32.96 53.62 -20.47
C ALA A 22 33.06 52.82 -19.16
N GLU A 23 33.38 53.46 -18.04
CA GLU A 23 33.52 52.81 -16.73
C GLU A 23 32.18 52.69 -15.98
N LYS A 24 31.19 53.55 -16.27
CA LYS A 24 29.79 53.36 -15.80
C LYS A 24 28.92 52.42 -16.63
N GLN A 25 29.40 51.92 -17.76
CA GLN A 25 28.79 50.79 -18.48
C GLN A 25 29.48 49.44 -18.23
N GLN A 26 30.50 49.40 -17.36
CA GLN A 26 31.03 48.16 -16.77
C GLN A 26 30.42 47.83 -15.39
N GLY A 27 29.33 48.52 -15.02
CA GLY A 27 28.31 47.95 -14.14
C GLY A 27 27.36 47.04 -14.92
N ALA A 28 27.89 46.24 -15.85
CA ALA A 28 27.14 45.14 -16.42
C ALA A 28 26.88 44.17 -15.27
N SER A 29 25.60 43.93 -15.00
CA SER A 29 25.11 42.72 -14.38
C SER A 29 26.08 41.58 -14.70
N SER A 30 26.73 41.01 -13.67
CA SER A 30 27.30 39.68 -13.83
C SER A 30 26.10 38.77 -14.01
N ALA A 31 25.60 38.69 -15.23
CA ALA A 31 24.66 37.68 -15.67
C ALA A 31 25.17 36.35 -15.12
N GLU A 32 24.41 35.77 -14.19
CA GLU A 32 24.86 34.57 -13.52
C GLU A 32 24.84 33.46 -14.57
N SER A 33 26.01 32.89 -14.90
CA SER A 33 26.11 31.92 -15.99
C SER A 33 25.06 30.82 -15.83
N ALA A 34 24.45 30.41 -16.93
CA ALA A 34 23.48 29.32 -16.97
C ALA A 34 24.04 28.08 -16.26
N ARG A 35 23.27 27.57 -15.29
CA ARG A 35 23.67 26.44 -14.43
C ARG A 35 22.49 25.50 -14.25
N ALA A 36 22.79 24.21 -14.28
CA ALA A 36 21.86 23.18 -13.87
C ALA A 36 22.59 22.20 -12.95
N ALA A 37 21.93 21.75 -11.88
CA ALA A 37 22.53 20.84 -10.91
C ALA A 37 21.49 19.84 -10.39
N LEU A 38 21.93 18.66 -9.99
CA LEU A 38 21.07 17.70 -9.31
C LEU A 38 20.90 18.15 -7.86
N ALA A 39 19.66 18.12 -7.34
CA ALA A 39 19.46 18.33 -5.91
C ALA A 39 19.99 17.14 -5.08
N THR A 40 20.00 15.94 -5.70
CA THR A 40 20.51 14.70 -5.13
C THR A 40 21.38 13.95 -6.16
N ASN A 41 22.60 13.59 -5.76
CA ASN A 41 23.53 12.89 -6.65
C ASN A 41 23.39 11.36 -6.61
N THR A 42 22.47 10.85 -5.80
CA THR A 42 22.14 9.42 -5.75
C THR A 42 20.64 9.26 -5.56
N VAL A 43 20.03 8.49 -6.46
CA VAL A 43 18.63 8.10 -6.41
C VAL A 43 18.57 6.58 -6.52
N SER A 44 17.72 5.95 -5.72
CA SER A 44 17.54 4.49 -5.72
C SER A 44 16.06 4.18 -5.83
N VAL A 45 15.72 3.31 -6.77
CA VAL A 45 14.36 2.80 -7.01
C VAL A 45 14.45 1.34 -7.41
N ASP A 46 13.34 0.60 -7.35
CA ASP A 46 13.31 -0.74 -7.92
C ASP A 46 12.88 -0.70 -9.39
N ARG A 47 13.24 -1.75 -10.13
CA ARG A 47 12.86 -1.90 -11.53
C ARG A 47 11.34 -1.84 -11.70
N GLY A 48 10.88 -0.89 -12.49
CA GLY A 48 9.46 -0.64 -12.76
C GLY A 48 8.84 0.48 -11.93
N ASP A 49 9.59 1.03 -10.95
CA ASP A 49 9.19 2.22 -10.21
C ASP A 49 9.66 3.50 -10.90
N VAL A 50 9.24 4.64 -10.33
CA VAL A 50 9.48 5.97 -10.87
C VAL A 50 10.57 6.66 -10.08
N ALA A 51 11.65 7.05 -10.76
CA ALA A 51 12.73 7.82 -10.16
C ALA A 51 12.38 9.31 -10.15
N THR A 52 12.31 9.91 -8.96
CA THR A 52 12.16 11.36 -8.79
C THR A 52 13.54 12.04 -8.80
N LEU A 53 13.73 12.96 -9.73
CA LEU A 53 14.99 13.65 -10.02
C LEU A 53 14.76 15.18 -9.93
N PRO A 54 14.98 15.79 -8.76
CA PRO A 54 14.88 17.24 -8.62
C PRO A 54 16.12 17.90 -9.23
N ILE A 55 15.90 18.77 -10.20
CA ILE A 55 16.92 19.51 -10.94
C ILE A 55 16.80 20.98 -10.58
N ARG A 56 17.90 21.58 -10.13
CA ARG A 56 17.98 23.02 -9.88
C ARG A 56 18.48 23.71 -11.13
N ILE A 57 17.74 24.70 -11.61
CA ILE A 57 18.10 25.55 -12.75
C ILE A 57 18.31 26.96 -12.21
N ALA A 58 19.40 27.60 -12.61
CA ALA A 58 19.75 28.93 -12.14
C ALA A 58 20.56 29.70 -13.18
N GLY A 59 20.62 31.03 -13.00
CA GLY A 59 21.32 31.94 -13.88
C GLY A 59 20.47 32.36 -15.07
N GLU A 60 21.12 32.63 -16.20
CA GLU A 60 20.45 33.10 -17.43
C GLU A 60 19.76 31.99 -18.24
N THR A 61 19.19 30.98 -17.58
CA THR A 61 18.43 29.92 -18.26
C THR A 61 17.28 29.41 -17.39
N ASP A 62 16.23 28.94 -18.06
CA ASP A 62 15.10 28.19 -17.52
C ASP A 62 15.15 26.72 -17.97
N SER A 63 16.18 26.31 -18.71
CA SER A 63 16.19 25.04 -19.44
C SER A 63 17.48 24.23 -19.20
N ALA A 64 17.32 22.91 -19.16
CA ALA A 64 18.40 21.95 -18.98
C ALA A 64 18.20 20.69 -19.83
N THR A 65 19.25 19.93 -20.06
CA THR A 65 19.20 18.57 -20.58
C THR A 65 19.59 17.60 -19.47
N LEU A 66 18.70 16.64 -19.20
CA LEU A 66 18.94 15.49 -18.34
C LEU A 66 19.29 14.29 -19.22
N THR A 67 20.46 13.70 -19.01
CA THR A 67 20.87 12.45 -19.65
C THR A 67 20.96 11.34 -18.60
N ILE A 68 20.27 10.23 -18.85
CA ILE A 68 20.37 9.00 -18.06
C ILE A 68 20.99 7.94 -18.96
N GLU A 69 22.15 7.41 -18.57
CA GLU A 69 22.89 6.43 -19.37
C GLU A 69 23.33 5.24 -18.52
N SER A 70 23.40 4.07 -19.11
CA SER A 70 24.03 2.91 -18.47
C SER A 70 25.55 2.95 -18.62
N GLY A 71 26.26 2.28 -17.70
CA GLY A 71 27.71 2.15 -17.79
C GLY A 71 28.20 1.40 -19.04
N ALA A 72 27.37 0.51 -19.60
CA ALA A 72 27.68 -0.32 -20.76
C ALA A 72 27.16 0.25 -22.11
N SER A 73 26.59 1.47 -22.11
CA SER A 73 26.02 2.12 -23.31
C SER A 73 24.87 1.36 -23.98
N ASP A 74 24.30 0.37 -23.29
CA ASP A 74 23.11 -0.39 -23.68
C ASP A 74 21.80 0.39 -23.46
N TYR A 75 21.85 1.47 -22.67
CA TYR A 75 20.76 2.42 -22.55
C TYR A 75 21.27 3.85 -22.43
N GLN A 76 20.61 4.76 -23.14
CA GLN A 76 20.74 6.21 -22.94
C GLN A 76 19.37 6.83 -23.23
N ALA A 77 18.98 7.82 -22.43
CA ALA A 77 17.84 8.69 -22.69
C ALA A 77 18.24 10.15 -22.45
N ASP A 78 17.89 11.01 -23.39
CA ASP A 78 18.07 12.46 -23.28
C ASP A 78 16.71 13.14 -23.15
N THR A 79 16.55 13.91 -22.08
CA THR A 79 15.32 14.62 -21.73
C THR A 79 15.60 16.12 -21.69
N ALA A 80 14.80 16.91 -22.39
CA ALA A 80 14.79 18.35 -22.22
C ALA A 80 13.89 18.71 -21.03
N VAL A 81 14.36 19.61 -20.18
CA VAL A 81 13.71 20.03 -18.94
C VAL A 81 13.59 21.55 -18.97
N THR A 82 12.42 22.07 -18.62
CA THR A 82 12.15 23.51 -18.56
C THR A 82 11.40 23.84 -17.28
N ASP A 83 11.95 24.81 -16.53
CA ASP A 83 11.31 25.48 -15.39
C ASP A 83 10.32 26.51 -15.94
N GLY A 84 9.03 26.28 -15.69
CA GLY A 84 7.97 27.13 -16.24
C GLY A 84 7.43 28.16 -15.25
N ASP A 85 7.61 27.94 -13.94
CA ASP A 85 7.09 28.83 -12.90
C ASP A 85 8.15 29.83 -12.38
N GLY A 86 9.42 29.59 -12.71
CA GLY A 86 10.56 30.43 -12.38
C GLY A 86 11.05 30.28 -10.94
N ASP A 87 10.71 29.17 -10.26
CA ASP A 87 11.17 28.88 -8.90
C ASP A 87 12.61 28.30 -8.84
N GLY A 88 13.15 27.93 -9.99
CA GLY A 88 14.49 27.37 -10.17
C GLY A 88 14.60 25.87 -9.87
N VAL A 89 13.48 25.14 -9.74
CA VAL A 89 13.45 23.72 -9.36
C VAL A 89 12.44 22.93 -10.20
N VAL A 90 12.95 22.07 -11.08
CA VAL A 90 12.10 21.12 -11.81
C VAL A 90 12.20 19.72 -11.22
N ILE A 91 11.07 19.13 -10.83
CA ILE A 91 11.02 17.74 -10.36
C ILE A 91 10.66 16.83 -11.53
N VAL A 92 11.68 16.20 -12.12
CA VAL A 92 11.48 15.23 -13.21
C VAL A 92 11.20 13.85 -12.63
N GLU A 93 10.15 13.20 -13.10
CA GLU A 93 9.81 11.81 -12.77
C GLU A 93 10.12 10.92 -13.98
N PHE A 94 10.93 9.88 -13.77
CA PHE A 94 11.42 8.97 -14.80
C PHE A 94 10.92 7.54 -14.55
N ASP A 95 10.07 7.01 -15.42
CA ASP A 95 9.52 5.66 -15.33
C ASP A 95 10.48 4.61 -15.88
N THR A 96 11.02 3.79 -14.98
CA THR A 96 11.96 2.71 -15.34
C THR A 96 11.28 1.52 -16.05
N ARG A 97 9.94 1.39 -15.98
CA ARG A 97 9.15 0.44 -16.79
C ARG A 97 9.04 0.89 -18.24
N ALA A 98 8.62 2.13 -18.46
CA ALA A 98 8.42 2.70 -19.78
C ALA A 98 9.74 3.01 -20.50
N ALA A 99 10.83 3.21 -19.76
CA ALA A 99 12.16 3.40 -20.31
C ALA A 99 12.56 2.28 -21.29
N GLY A 100 13.00 2.68 -22.48
CA GLY A 100 13.31 1.81 -23.60
C GLY A 100 12.09 1.36 -24.42
N ALA A 101 10.87 1.56 -23.95
CA ALA A 101 9.69 1.19 -24.71
C ALA A 101 9.54 2.03 -25.99
N THR A 102 8.91 1.43 -27.00
CA THR A 102 8.31 2.18 -28.11
C THR A 102 6.99 2.82 -27.65
N ASP A 103 6.42 3.73 -28.45
CA ASP A 103 5.34 4.67 -28.09
C ASP A 103 4.11 4.07 -27.36
N SER A 104 3.91 2.76 -27.39
CA SER A 104 2.81 2.04 -26.72
C SER A 104 2.81 2.07 -25.18
N VAL A 105 3.90 2.52 -24.53
CA VAL A 105 4.05 2.52 -23.05
C VAL A 105 4.32 3.94 -22.50
N SER A 106 4.03 4.99 -23.28
CA SER A 106 4.27 6.41 -22.94
C SER A 106 3.34 6.92 -21.82
N PRO A 107 3.78 7.81 -20.92
CA PRO A 107 5.07 8.53 -20.90
C PRO A 107 6.24 7.84 -20.16
N VAL A 108 7.47 8.10 -20.63
CA VAL A 108 8.74 7.70 -19.95
C VAL A 108 9.18 8.74 -18.92
N VAL A 109 8.88 10.02 -19.19
CA VAL A 109 9.23 11.15 -18.34
C VAL A 109 8.08 12.12 -18.26
N TRP A 110 7.91 12.73 -17.10
CA TRP A 110 7.01 13.85 -16.87
C TRP A 110 7.52 14.68 -15.68
N THR A 111 6.79 15.75 -15.34
CA THR A 111 7.12 16.63 -14.21
C THR A 111 6.08 16.49 -13.11
N ALA A 112 6.51 16.67 -11.85
CA ALA A 112 5.59 16.68 -10.73
C ALA A 112 4.74 17.96 -10.69
N ASP A 113 5.28 19.08 -11.18
CA ASP A 113 4.55 20.32 -11.39
C ASP A 113 4.06 20.43 -12.85
N ALA A 114 2.84 20.93 -13.02
CA ALA A 114 2.21 21.11 -14.32
C ALA A 114 2.66 22.40 -15.03
N ASP A 115 3.23 23.36 -14.30
CA ASP A 115 3.83 24.56 -14.89
C ASP A 115 5.21 24.24 -15.52
N ASP A 116 5.91 23.22 -15.02
CA ASP A 116 7.16 22.71 -15.59
C ASP A 116 6.96 21.77 -16.78
N ALA A 117 8.05 21.52 -17.53
CA ALA A 117 8.04 20.55 -18.62
C ALA A 117 9.26 19.62 -18.61
N ALA A 118 9.01 18.33 -18.85
CA ALA A 118 10.02 17.33 -19.18
C ALA A 118 9.62 16.59 -20.46
N THR A 119 10.48 16.66 -21.49
CA THR A 119 10.21 16.09 -22.81
C THR A 119 11.35 15.16 -23.21
N LEU A 120 11.05 13.87 -23.36
CA LEU A 120 11.99 12.89 -23.91
C LEU A 120 12.33 13.26 -25.36
N ARG A 121 13.62 13.45 -25.65
CA ARG A 121 14.13 13.79 -26.99
C ARG A 121 14.54 12.54 -27.76
N ASN A 122 15.24 11.64 -27.08
CA ASN A 122 15.65 10.38 -27.63
C ASN A 122 15.83 9.35 -26.49
N GLN A 123 15.77 8.08 -26.87
CA GLN A 123 16.25 6.99 -26.02
C GLN A 123 16.70 5.80 -26.87
N VAL A 124 17.53 4.95 -26.29
CA VAL A 124 17.77 3.59 -26.79
C VAL A 124 16.57 2.71 -26.45
N THR A 125 16.00 2.05 -27.45
CA THR A 125 14.82 1.20 -27.27
C THR A 125 15.19 -0.24 -26.85
N SER A 126 14.33 -0.86 -26.04
CA SER A 126 14.43 -2.23 -25.53
C SER A 126 13.03 -2.81 -25.30
N ASP A 127 12.90 -4.11 -25.57
CA ASP A 127 11.65 -4.85 -25.36
C ASP A 127 11.34 -5.09 -23.87
N ALA A 128 12.35 -4.95 -23.00
CA ALA A 128 12.21 -5.08 -21.54
C ALA A 128 12.36 -3.73 -20.82
N ALA A 129 11.75 -3.63 -19.63
CA ALA A 129 12.06 -2.54 -18.69
C ALA A 129 13.53 -2.58 -18.28
N LEU A 130 14.07 -1.43 -17.86
CA LEU A 130 15.48 -1.28 -17.53
C LEU A 130 15.95 -2.35 -16.52
N PRO A 131 17.07 -3.05 -16.79
CA PRO A 131 17.59 -4.05 -15.87
C PRO A 131 18.11 -3.40 -14.57
N PRO A 132 18.15 -4.15 -13.45
CA PRO A 132 18.81 -3.68 -12.23
C PRO A 132 20.27 -3.33 -12.50
N GLY A 133 20.75 -2.24 -11.91
CA GLY A 133 22.10 -1.74 -12.14
C GLY A 133 22.27 -0.26 -11.83
N GLY A 134 23.50 0.23 -12.04
CA GLY A 134 23.85 1.64 -11.88
C GLY A 134 23.81 2.38 -13.21
N TYR A 135 23.04 3.47 -13.25
CA TYR A 135 22.91 4.37 -14.38
C TYR A 135 23.49 5.73 -13.99
N ARG A 136 24.31 6.34 -14.84
CA ARG A 136 24.80 7.68 -14.60
C ARG A 136 23.72 8.68 -15.00
N ILE A 137 23.54 9.67 -14.14
CA ILE A 137 22.69 10.82 -14.40
C ILE A 137 23.61 12.01 -14.64
N ARG A 138 23.34 12.77 -15.69
CA ARG A 138 24.07 14.00 -16.00
C ARG A 138 23.07 15.10 -16.30
N VAL A 139 23.38 16.30 -15.84
CA VAL A 139 22.60 17.48 -16.19
C VAL A 139 23.50 18.54 -16.80
N ALA A 140 23.04 19.16 -17.88
CA ALA A 140 23.70 20.27 -18.55
C ALA A 140 22.71 21.40 -18.73
N ALA A 141 23.08 22.63 -18.37
CA ALA A 141 22.28 23.80 -18.67
C ALA A 141 22.10 23.95 -20.20
N GLN A 142 21.01 24.59 -20.62
CA GLN A 142 20.83 25.01 -22.00
C GLN A 142 20.99 26.52 -22.09
N THR A 143 21.81 26.99 -23.04
CA THR A 143 21.96 28.42 -23.34
C THR A 143 21.49 28.64 -24.78
N ASP A 144 20.57 29.59 -25.00
CA ASP A 144 20.01 29.90 -26.33
C ASP A 144 19.46 28.66 -27.09
N GLY A 145 18.87 27.70 -26.37
CA GLY A 145 18.36 26.45 -26.94
C GLY A 145 19.43 25.43 -27.34
N THR A 146 20.69 25.67 -26.99
CA THR A 146 21.80 24.73 -27.18
C THR A 146 22.24 24.13 -25.85
N THR A 147 22.40 22.82 -25.80
CA THR A 147 22.91 22.12 -24.61
C THR A 147 24.40 22.39 -24.45
N GLU A 148 24.80 22.80 -23.25
CA GLU A 148 26.22 22.96 -22.92
C GLU A 148 26.99 21.65 -23.14
N SER A 149 28.16 21.73 -23.79
CA SER A 149 28.92 20.54 -24.20
C SER A 149 29.52 19.75 -23.02
N THR A 150 29.57 20.36 -21.83
CA THR A 150 30.03 19.73 -20.61
C THR A 150 28.89 19.69 -19.60
N PRO A 151 28.54 18.49 -19.06
CA PRO A 151 27.61 18.39 -17.94
C PRO A 151 28.08 19.26 -16.79
N THR A 152 27.13 20.00 -16.21
CA THR A 152 27.37 20.88 -15.07
C THR A 152 27.38 20.11 -13.76
N ASP A 153 26.67 18.98 -13.69
CA ASP A 153 26.64 18.08 -12.53
C ASP A 153 26.34 16.63 -12.93
N ALA A 154 26.67 15.68 -12.06
CA ALA A 154 26.46 14.25 -12.27
C ALA A 154 26.10 13.48 -11.00
N GLY A 155 25.34 12.40 -11.18
CA GLY A 155 24.89 11.50 -10.13
C GLY A 155 24.70 10.07 -10.62
N ILE A 156 24.12 9.23 -9.76
CA ILE A 156 23.84 7.82 -10.04
C ILE A 156 22.37 7.52 -9.73
N LEU A 157 21.67 6.90 -10.68
CA LEU A 157 20.42 6.19 -10.47
C LEU A 157 20.75 4.71 -10.26
N SER A 158 20.45 4.19 -9.08
CA SER A 158 20.56 2.77 -8.76
C SER A 158 19.20 2.12 -8.93
N ILE A 159 19.09 1.19 -9.88
CA ILE A 159 17.87 0.39 -10.09
C ILE A 159 18.05 -0.96 -9.40
N GLY A 160 17.21 -1.24 -8.41
CA GLY A 160 17.12 -2.51 -7.70
C GLY A 160 16.28 -3.55 -8.45
N THR A 161 16.24 -4.76 -7.90
CA THR A 161 15.30 -5.79 -8.34
C THR A 161 13.91 -5.45 -7.84
N ARG A 162 12.89 -5.63 -8.68
CA ARG A 162 11.50 -5.58 -8.21
C ARG A 162 11.17 -6.81 -7.38
N SER A 163 10.11 -6.75 -6.59
CA SER A 163 9.61 -7.92 -5.88
C SER A 163 8.09 -7.98 -5.81
N THR A 164 7.55 -9.17 -5.58
CA THR A 164 6.14 -9.38 -5.24
C THR A 164 6.12 -10.31 -4.03
N ASP A 165 6.08 -9.70 -2.84
CA ASP A 165 6.49 -10.36 -1.60
C ASP A 165 5.35 -11.20 -1.00
N LYS A 166 4.19 -10.59 -0.81
CA LYS A 166 3.05 -11.23 -0.14
C LYS A 166 1.74 -10.52 -0.39
N ILE A 167 0.66 -11.28 -0.23
CA ILE A 167 -0.71 -10.77 -0.12
C ILE A 167 -1.25 -11.16 1.25
N GLN A 168 -1.72 -10.17 2.00
CA GLN A 168 -2.22 -10.30 3.36
C GLN A 168 -3.70 -9.93 3.43
N VAL A 169 -4.47 -10.68 4.22
CA VAL A 169 -5.88 -10.38 4.48
C VAL A 169 -5.98 -9.59 5.78
N LEU A 170 -6.67 -8.45 5.70
CA LEU A 170 -7.05 -7.60 6.81
C LEU A 170 -8.58 -7.49 6.86
N THR A 171 -9.10 -7.09 8.01
CA THR A 171 -10.52 -6.81 8.24
C THR A 171 -10.72 -5.52 9.00
N ALA A 172 -11.86 -4.88 8.73
CA ALA A 172 -12.36 -3.72 9.45
C ALA A 172 -13.85 -3.86 9.76
N PRO A 173 -14.36 -3.27 10.86
CA PRO A 173 -15.77 -3.37 11.25
C PRO A 173 -16.73 -2.91 10.13
N GLY A 174 -17.78 -3.67 9.90
CA GLY A 174 -18.79 -3.32 8.89
C GLY A 174 -19.53 -1.99 9.10
N SER A 175 -19.48 -1.42 10.31
CA SER A 175 -20.07 -0.12 10.66
C SER A 175 -19.17 1.07 10.36
N VAL A 176 -17.91 0.84 9.96
CA VAL A 176 -16.99 1.91 9.56
C VAL A 176 -17.18 2.23 8.08
N ASP A 177 -17.10 3.51 7.74
CA ASP A 177 -16.86 3.95 6.38
C ASP A 177 -15.34 3.92 6.11
N PRO A 178 -14.84 3.17 5.11
CA PRO A 178 -13.43 3.16 4.77
C PRO A 178 -12.91 4.51 4.26
N ASP A 179 -13.78 5.40 3.76
CA ASP A 179 -13.48 6.81 3.53
C ASP A 179 -13.66 7.55 4.87
N VAL A 180 -12.55 7.78 5.59
CA VAL A 180 -12.58 8.25 6.98
C VAL A 180 -12.72 9.76 7.06
N ASP A 181 -12.18 10.48 6.08
CA ASP A 181 -12.29 11.94 6.01
C ASP A 181 -13.54 12.44 5.27
N GLY A 182 -14.21 11.56 4.54
CA GLY A 182 -15.50 11.80 3.90
C GLY A 182 -15.38 12.64 2.64
N ASP A 183 -14.24 12.61 1.96
CA ASP A 183 -14.01 13.37 0.72
C ASP A 183 -14.62 12.71 -0.53
N GLY A 184 -15.13 11.48 -0.39
CA GLY A 184 -15.76 10.69 -1.44
C GLY A 184 -14.83 9.65 -2.07
N THR A 185 -13.57 9.54 -1.61
CA THR A 185 -12.60 8.57 -2.10
C THR A 185 -11.93 7.82 -0.94
N VAL A 186 -11.62 6.54 -1.15
CA VAL A 186 -10.82 5.78 -0.17
C VAL A 186 -9.37 5.85 -0.61
N GLU A 187 -8.54 6.48 0.19
CA GLU A 187 -7.11 6.64 -0.05
C GLU A 187 -6.27 5.89 0.99
N MET A 188 -4.95 5.87 0.75
CA MET A 188 -4.01 5.27 1.71
C MET A 188 -4.06 5.99 3.07
N VAL A 189 -4.34 7.30 3.09
CA VAL A 189 -4.44 8.06 4.34
C VAL A 189 -5.57 7.55 5.23
N ASP A 190 -6.70 7.13 4.64
CA ASP A 190 -7.82 6.54 5.37
C ASP A 190 -7.48 5.19 5.98
N LEU A 191 -6.85 4.31 5.19
CA LEU A 191 -6.44 2.99 5.67
C LEU A 191 -5.44 3.10 6.83
N VAL A 192 -4.54 4.09 6.76
CA VAL A 192 -3.63 4.43 7.86
C VAL A 192 -4.39 4.96 9.08
N ALA A 193 -5.44 5.76 8.90
CA ALA A 193 -6.28 6.22 10.00
C ALA A 193 -7.06 5.06 10.67
N LEU A 194 -7.57 4.10 9.88
CA LEU A 194 -8.20 2.88 10.39
C LEU A 194 -7.24 2.01 11.19
N ASP A 195 -6.00 1.83 10.71
CA ASP A 195 -4.98 1.08 11.44
C ASP A 195 -4.60 1.77 12.76
N ARG A 196 -4.36 3.09 12.74
CA ARG A 196 -4.03 3.86 13.96
C ARG A 196 -5.15 3.85 15.00
N SER A 197 -6.41 3.80 14.57
CA SER A 197 -7.56 3.67 15.46
C SER A 197 -7.80 2.23 15.94
N GLY A 198 -7.00 1.26 15.48
CA GLY A 198 -7.12 -0.15 15.84
C GLY A 198 -8.31 -0.86 15.19
N ARG A 199 -8.88 -0.26 14.13
CA ARG A 199 -10.06 -0.75 13.39
C ARG A 199 -9.68 -1.48 12.10
N LEU A 200 -8.40 -1.50 11.73
CA LEU A 200 -7.86 -2.37 10.68
C LEU A 200 -6.92 -3.40 11.32
N SER A 201 -7.11 -4.68 10.99
CA SER A 201 -6.31 -5.75 11.61
C SER A 201 -6.23 -7.00 10.75
N ALA A 202 -5.12 -7.72 10.84
CA ALA A 202 -4.92 -8.96 10.09
C ALA A 202 -5.82 -10.07 10.61
N ASP A 203 -6.61 -10.67 9.72
CA ASP A 203 -7.46 -11.82 10.01
C ASP A 203 -7.75 -12.58 8.72
N GLN A 204 -7.89 -13.90 8.83
CA GLN A 204 -8.30 -14.77 7.72
C GLN A 204 -9.71 -15.31 7.92
N THR A 205 -10.37 -14.98 9.03
CA THR A 205 -11.77 -15.29 9.32
C THR A 205 -12.55 -13.99 9.44
N ILE A 206 -13.37 -13.71 8.44
CA ILE A 206 -14.04 -12.42 8.26
C ILE A 206 -15.54 -12.60 8.48
N ALA A 207 -16.16 -11.81 9.35
CA ALA A 207 -17.62 -11.83 9.44
C ALA A 207 -18.22 -11.31 8.13
N THR A 208 -19.32 -11.91 7.65
CA THR A 208 -19.94 -11.53 6.35
C THR A 208 -20.45 -10.08 6.29
N THR A 209 -20.49 -9.39 7.44
CA THR A 209 -20.84 -7.97 7.55
C THR A 209 -19.63 -7.04 7.58
N ASP A 210 -18.42 -7.56 7.80
CA ASP A 210 -17.20 -6.78 7.90
C ASP A 210 -16.57 -6.51 6.54
N TRP A 211 -15.65 -5.56 6.50
CA TRP A 211 -14.84 -5.29 5.32
C TRP A 211 -13.73 -6.35 5.21
N VAL A 212 -13.46 -6.77 3.97
CA VAL A 212 -12.26 -7.54 3.60
C VAL A 212 -11.30 -6.56 2.94
N VAL A 213 -10.06 -6.49 3.42
CA VAL A 213 -9.02 -5.67 2.81
C VAL A 213 -7.85 -6.57 2.44
N LEU A 214 -7.56 -6.69 1.15
CA LEU A 214 -6.38 -7.40 0.66
C LEU A 214 -5.24 -6.41 0.51
N GLN A 215 -4.13 -6.63 1.20
CA GLN A 215 -2.91 -5.84 1.08
C GLN A 215 -1.86 -6.63 0.30
N VAL A 216 -1.49 -6.13 -0.87
CA VAL A 216 -0.37 -6.63 -1.68
C VAL A 216 0.86 -5.79 -1.38
N LYS A 217 1.97 -6.43 -1.02
CA LYS A 217 3.29 -5.80 -0.92
C LYS A 217 4.12 -6.22 -2.14
N ALA A 218 4.42 -5.27 -3.02
CA ALA A 218 5.18 -5.51 -4.25
C ALA A 218 5.82 -4.20 -4.73
N SER A 219 7.13 -4.20 -5.02
CA SER A 219 7.83 -3.06 -5.62
C SER A 219 7.88 -3.18 -7.15
N GLY A 220 8.28 -2.10 -7.83
CA GLY A 220 8.37 -2.07 -9.29
C GLY A 220 7.03 -1.94 -10.03
N LEU A 221 5.96 -1.55 -9.33
CA LEU A 221 4.63 -1.38 -9.90
C LEU A 221 4.22 0.10 -10.01
N GLU A 222 5.00 1.04 -9.47
CA GLU A 222 4.65 2.45 -9.46
C GLU A 222 4.51 3.03 -10.87
N GLY A 223 5.48 2.76 -11.76
CA GLY A 223 5.44 3.25 -13.13
C GLY A 223 4.22 2.75 -13.89
N LEU A 224 3.84 1.49 -13.62
CA LEU A 224 2.65 0.89 -14.20
C LEU A 224 1.37 1.57 -13.76
N VAL A 225 1.21 1.82 -12.45
CA VAL A 225 -0.01 2.42 -11.92
C VAL A 225 -0.12 3.90 -12.31
N ARG A 226 0.98 4.65 -12.32
CA ARG A 226 0.96 6.07 -12.71
C ARG A 226 0.64 6.25 -14.19
N ASN A 227 1.20 5.42 -15.07
CA ASN A 227 0.94 5.52 -16.51
C ASN A 227 -0.49 5.13 -16.92
N ARG A 228 -1.18 4.31 -16.11
CA ARG A 228 -2.57 3.93 -16.37
C ARG A 228 -3.59 4.92 -15.80
N SER A 229 -3.16 6.06 -15.24
CA SER A 229 -3.96 7.10 -14.57
C SER A 229 -4.72 6.65 -13.32
N THR A 230 -5.14 5.39 -13.25
CA THR A 230 -5.76 4.77 -12.10
C THR A 230 -5.25 3.34 -11.92
N PHE A 231 -5.33 2.83 -10.69
CA PHE A 231 -4.90 1.46 -10.39
C PHE A 231 -5.83 0.41 -11.01
N ASP A 232 -7.12 0.71 -11.18
CA ASP A 232 -8.06 -0.18 -11.84
C ASP A 232 -7.75 -0.39 -13.33
N ALA A 233 -7.30 0.65 -14.04
CA ALA A 233 -6.94 0.57 -15.45
C ALA A 233 -5.67 -0.26 -15.74
N ALA A 234 -4.93 -0.60 -14.67
CA ALA A 234 -3.78 -1.48 -14.70
C ALA A 234 -4.15 -2.95 -14.45
N ILE A 235 -5.34 -3.22 -13.92
CA ILE A 235 -5.81 -4.60 -13.71
C ILE A 235 -6.49 -5.12 -14.99
N GLY A 236 -6.32 -6.42 -15.26
CA GLY A 236 -6.82 -7.14 -16.42
C GLY A 236 -5.70 -7.42 -17.40
N ASP A 237 -5.16 -6.36 -17.99
CA ASP A 237 -4.11 -6.45 -19.01
C ASP A 237 -2.73 -6.76 -18.41
N GLU A 238 -2.29 -6.00 -17.40
CA GLU A 238 -0.90 -6.02 -16.90
C GLU A 238 -0.74 -6.50 -15.46
N LEU A 239 -1.83 -6.49 -14.71
CA LEU A 239 -1.94 -7.11 -13.40
C LEU A 239 -3.19 -7.99 -13.40
N ALA A 240 -3.13 -9.14 -12.72
CA ALA A 240 -4.31 -9.95 -12.48
C ALA A 240 -4.58 -10.03 -10.98
N LEU A 241 -5.80 -9.69 -10.57
CA LEU A 241 -6.27 -9.89 -9.21
C LEU A 241 -7.56 -10.71 -9.24
N VAL A 242 -7.47 -11.97 -8.82
CA VAL A 242 -8.58 -12.91 -8.92
C VAL A 242 -8.93 -13.44 -7.54
N ILE A 243 -10.19 -13.28 -7.13
CA ILE A 243 -10.70 -13.89 -5.90
C ILE A 243 -11.64 -15.01 -6.28
N THR A 244 -11.29 -16.25 -5.95
CA THR A 244 -12.13 -17.42 -6.29
C THR A 244 -12.72 -18.04 -5.04
N ARG A 245 -14.01 -18.36 -5.05
CA ARG A 245 -14.59 -19.21 -4.01
C ARG A 245 -14.12 -20.64 -4.22
N VAL A 246 -13.51 -21.22 -3.20
CA VAL A 246 -13.05 -22.61 -3.17
C VAL A 246 -14.07 -23.43 -2.38
N ASN A 247 -14.60 -24.48 -2.98
CA ASN A 247 -15.43 -25.44 -2.26
C ASN A 247 -14.51 -26.51 -1.65
N GLU A 248 -14.43 -26.61 -0.32
CA GLU A 248 -13.57 -27.58 0.37
C GLU A 248 -13.94 -29.05 0.05
N GLU A 249 -15.15 -29.32 -0.43
CA GLU A 249 -15.66 -30.68 -0.67
C GLU A 249 -15.58 -31.18 -2.13
N SER A 250 -15.15 -30.39 -3.12
CA SER A 250 -15.14 -30.88 -4.51
C SER A 250 -13.82 -31.56 -4.89
N THR A 251 -13.73 -32.87 -4.63
CA THR A 251 -12.89 -33.78 -5.45
C THR A 251 -13.50 -34.04 -6.83
N GLU A 252 -14.65 -33.46 -7.14
CA GLU A 252 -15.33 -33.61 -8.42
C GLU A 252 -15.00 -32.44 -9.35
N THR A 253 -14.55 -32.81 -10.54
CA THR A 253 -14.11 -32.00 -11.69
C THR A 253 -15.07 -30.89 -12.16
N ASN A 254 -16.20 -30.62 -11.51
CA ASN A 254 -17.18 -29.59 -11.94
C ASN A 254 -17.96 -28.96 -10.77
N SER A 255 -17.29 -28.28 -9.84
CA SER A 255 -17.93 -27.11 -9.21
C SER A 255 -17.28 -25.88 -9.81
N SER A 256 -18.04 -25.11 -10.60
CA SER A 256 -17.56 -23.88 -11.23
C SER A 256 -16.94 -22.99 -10.15
N ALA A 257 -15.63 -22.78 -10.21
CA ALA A 257 -14.98 -21.82 -9.33
C ALA A 257 -15.64 -20.46 -9.61
N VAL A 258 -16.36 -19.93 -8.63
CA VAL A 258 -16.97 -18.60 -8.74
C VAL A 258 -15.82 -17.60 -8.66
N ARG A 259 -15.50 -16.95 -9.79
CA ARG A 259 -14.37 -16.04 -9.95
C ARG A 259 -14.85 -14.60 -9.82
N LEU A 260 -14.32 -13.85 -8.86
CA LEU A 260 -14.23 -12.40 -8.98
C LEU A 260 -13.01 -12.13 -9.85
N GLU A 261 -13.25 -11.97 -11.15
CA GLU A 261 -12.27 -11.36 -12.04
C GLU A 261 -12.40 -9.85 -11.90
N THR A 262 -11.25 -9.18 -11.71
CA THR A 262 -11.15 -7.73 -11.52
C THR A 262 -11.71 -6.91 -12.66
N ASP A 263 -11.78 -7.47 -13.86
CA ASP A 263 -12.42 -6.88 -15.03
C ASP A 263 -13.91 -6.57 -14.75
N ASN A 264 -14.51 -7.20 -13.73
CA ASN A 264 -15.86 -6.97 -13.21
C ASN A 264 -15.90 -6.37 -11.79
N LEU A 265 -14.74 -6.11 -11.14
CA LEU A 265 -14.70 -5.61 -9.75
C LEU A 265 -15.03 -4.11 -9.66
N THR A 266 -14.68 -3.31 -10.67
CA THR A 266 -15.04 -1.88 -10.77
C THR A 266 -16.50 -1.62 -11.13
N ALA A 267 -17.24 -2.63 -11.60
CA ALA A 267 -18.67 -2.53 -11.86
C ALA A 267 -19.52 -2.64 -10.57
N ASN A 268 -18.89 -2.82 -9.41
CA ASN A 268 -19.57 -2.91 -8.12
C ASN A 268 -19.02 -1.85 -7.15
N ASP A 269 -19.87 -0.90 -6.73
CA ASP A 269 -19.60 0.11 -5.69
C ASP A 269 -19.17 -0.47 -4.33
N ALA A 270 -19.10 -1.80 -4.21
CA ALA A 270 -18.59 -2.51 -3.05
C ALA A 270 -17.07 -2.73 -3.06
N VAL A 271 -16.35 -2.38 -4.14
CA VAL A 271 -14.91 -2.64 -4.26
C VAL A 271 -14.18 -1.36 -4.60
N THR A 272 -13.12 -1.07 -3.84
CA THR A 272 -12.26 0.10 -4.05
C THR A 272 -10.80 -0.35 -4.11
N LEU A 273 -10.09 0.11 -5.13
CA LEU A 273 -8.67 -0.16 -5.34
C LEU A 273 -7.87 1.06 -4.88
N VAL A 274 -6.96 0.85 -3.94
CA VAL A 274 -6.19 1.93 -3.30
C VAL A 274 -4.71 1.69 -3.51
N PRO A 275 -4.09 2.34 -4.52
CA PRO A 275 -2.64 2.24 -4.71
C PRO A 275 -1.89 3.10 -3.69
N ALA A 276 -0.77 2.60 -3.18
CA ALA A 276 0.19 3.36 -2.38
C ALA A 276 1.61 3.10 -2.93
N PRO A 277 1.90 3.56 -4.16
CA PRO A 277 3.09 3.16 -4.91
C PRO A 277 4.39 3.54 -4.21
N GLY A 278 4.50 4.75 -3.63
CA GLY A 278 5.67 5.15 -2.83
C GLY A 278 5.87 4.38 -1.51
N ARG A 279 5.05 3.36 -1.23
CA ARG A 279 5.20 2.41 -0.12
C ARG A 279 5.19 0.96 -0.59
N ASP A 280 5.16 0.70 -1.89
CA ASP A 280 5.01 -0.61 -2.53
C ASP A 280 3.82 -1.41 -1.98
N ASN A 281 2.75 -0.72 -1.59
CA ASN A 281 1.54 -1.34 -1.06
C ASN A 281 0.36 -1.05 -1.97
N TYR A 282 -0.47 -2.06 -2.22
CA TYR A 282 -1.66 -1.95 -3.05
C TYR A 282 -2.81 -2.64 -2.33
N PHE A 283 -3.92 -1.93 -2.14
CA PHE A 283 -5.04 -2.43 -1.37
C PHE A 283 -6.28 -2.65 -2.23
N VAL A 284 -7.03 -3.68 -1.85
CA VAL A 284 -8.33 -4.02 -2.43
C VAL A 284 -9.30 -4.03 -1.26
N VAL A 285 -10.12 -3.00 -1.17
CA VAL A 285 -11.10 -2.80 -0.09
C VAL A 285 -12.44 -3.32 -0.58
N ILE A 286 -12.99 -4.33 0.08
CA ILE A 286 -14.17 -5.06 -0.37
C ILE A 286 -15.23 -5.03 0.74
N ASN A 287 -16.39 -4.46 0.43
CA ASN A 287 -17.57 -4.58 1.27
C ASN A 287 -18.18 -5.96 1.07
N ALA A 288 -17.83 -6.95 1.90
CA ALA A 288 -18.31 -8.32 1.73
C ALA A 288 -19.85 -8.41 1.67
N SER A 289 -20.55 -7.52 2.40
CA SER A 289 -22.01 -7.48 2.48
C SER A 289 -22.71 -6.96 1.22
N ARG A 290 -21.99 -6.27 0.33
CA ARG A 290 -22.50 -5.69 -0.92
C ARG A 290 -21.83 -6.27 -2.16
N ALA A 291 -20.62 -6.80 -2.02
CA ALA A 291 -19.85 -7.36 -3.11
C ALA A 291 -20.58 -8.55 -3.71
N THR A 292 -20.56 -8.62 -5.04
CA THR A 292 -21.16 -9.68 -5.83
C THR A 292 -20.14 -10.25 -6.80
N VAL A 293 -20.36 -11.50 -7.19
CA VAL A 293 -19.56 -12.24 -8.15
C VAL A 293 -20.49 -12.72 -9.24
N THR A 294 -20.08 -12.55 -10.49
CA THR A 294 -20.84 -13.04 -11.64
C THR A 294 -20.11 -14.22 -12.28
N ASP A 295 -20.80 -15.35 -12.40
CA ASP A 295 -20.36 -16.53 -13.15
C ASP A 295 -21.32 -16.75 -14.32
N GLY A 296 -20.84 -16.46 -15.53
CA GLY A 296 -21.66 -16.43 -16.74
C GLY A 296 -22.82 -15.44 -16.61
N SER A 297 -24.05 -15.95 -16.46
CA SER A 297 -25.27 -15.14 -16.26
C SER A 297 -25.74 -15.07 -14.80
N THR A 298 -25.05 -15.74 -13.88
CA THR A 298 -25.45 -15.85 -12.47
C THR A 298 -24.66 -14.88 -11.62
N THR A 299 -25.33 -13.99 -10.88
CA THR A 299 -24.69 -13.09 -9.91
C THR A 299 -24.99 -13.55 -8.48
N THR A 300 -23.96 -13.75 -7.67
CA THR A 300 -24.04 -14.23 -6.28
C THR A 300 -23.31 -13.28 -5.34
N GLY A 301 -23.81 -13.06 -4.13
CA GLY A 301 -23.09 -12.24 -3.13
C GLY A 301 -21.80 -12.93 -2.61
N VAL A 302 -20.82 -12.14 -2.20
CA VAL A 302 -19.57 -12.60 -1.55
C VAL A 302 -19.80 -12.91 -0.05
N ALA A 303 -20.85 -12.36 0.56
CA ALA A 303 -21.26 -12.65 1.93
C ALA A 303 -21.92 -14.03 2.09
N VAL A 304 -21.21 -15.10 1.75
CA VAL A 304 -21.66 -16.48 1.97
C VAL A 304 -21.02 -17.03 3.24
N PRO A 305 -21.79 -17.38 4.28
CA PRO A 305 -21.25 -18.07 5.44
C PRO A 305 -20.50 -19.35 5.09
N ASP A 306 -19.42 -19.60 5.83
CA ASP A 306 -18.56 -20.78 5.71
C ASP A 306 -17.90 -20.98 4.34
N ALA A 307 -17.97 -19.99 3.46
CA ALA A 307 -17.25 -20.01 2.19
C ALA A 307 -15.77 -19.68 2.41
N VAL A 308 -14.91 -20.40 1.68
CA VAL A 308 -13.48 -20.10 1.59
C VAL A 308 -13.22 -19.42 0.26
N TYR A 309 -12.43 -18.36 0.31
CA TYR A 309 -12.01 -17.58 -0.83
C TYR A 309 -10.49 -17.63 -0.96
N ARG A 310 -10.01 -17.77 -2.19
CA ARG A 310 -8.59 -17.66 -2.56
C ARG A 310 -8.39 -16.39 -3.35
N ALA A 311 -7.65 -15.45 -2.79
CA ALA A 311 -7.19 -14.26 -3.50
C ALA A 311 -5.84 -14.56 -4.16
N THR A 312 -5.72 -14.27 -5.45
CA THR A 312 -4.51 -14.41 -6.26
C THR A 312 -4.18 -13.06 -6.84
N PHE A 313 -2.94 -12.60 -6.62
CA PHE A 313 -2.40 -11.44 -7.31
C PHE A 313 -1.27 -11.90 -8.22
N ALA A 314 -1.24 -11.39 -9.45
CA ALA A 314 -0.18 -11.67 -10.38
C ALA A 314 0.24 -10.43 -11.19
N VAL A 315 1.52 -10.35 -11.51
CA VAL A 315 2.08 -9.39 -12.46
C VAL A 315 2.14 -10.06 -13.83
N THR A 316 1.25 -9.68 -14.74
CA THR A 316 1.15 -10.23 -16.10
C THR A 316 1.91 -9.41 -17.13
N ASP A 317 2.26 -8.17 -16.78
CA ASP A 317 3.05 -7.28 -17.62
C ASP A 317 4.36 -7.93 -18.09
N GLU A 318 4.54 -8.01 -19.40
CA GLU A 318 5.71 -8.66 -20.00
C GLU A 318 7.01 -7.90 -19.72
N ARG A 319 6.95 -6.55 -19.62
CA ARG A 319 8.13 -5.72 -19.36
C ARG A 319 8.60 -5.87 -17.92
N LEU A 320 7.68 -6.07 -16.99
CA LEU A 320 7.93 -6.37 -15.58
C LEU A 320 7.92 -7.88 -15.30
N ARG A 321 8.29 -8.75 -16.24
CA ARG A 321 8.64 -10.13 -15.88
C ARG A 321 10.09 -10.22 -15.38
N PRO A 322 10.41 -11.16 -14.47
CA PRO A 322 11.78 -11.43 -14.06
C PRO A 322 12.50 -12.06 -15.23
N ALA A 323 13.72 -11.61 -15.51
CA ALA A 323 14.54 -12.15 -16.60
C ALA A 323 14.81 -13.66 -16.39
N ASP A 324 14.91 -14.09 -15.14
CA ASP A 324 15.37 -15.44 -14.78
C ASP A 324 14.20 -16.39 -14.48
N GLY A 325 12.96 -15.88 -14.43
CA GLY A 325 11.75 -16.67 -14.19
C GLY A 325 11.56 -17.20 -12.75
N ASP A 326 12.50 -16.93 -11.85
CA ASP A 326 12.54 -17.45 -10.47
C ASP A 326 11.80 -16.59 -9.43
N GLU A 327 11.52 -15.32 -9.73
CA GLU A 327 10.73 -14.47 -8.81
C GLU A 327 9.23 -14.79 -8.95
N PRO A 328 8.49 -14.88 -7.82
CA PRO A 328 7.06 -15.13 -7.85
C PRO A 328 6.34 -13.92 -8.47
N ASN A 329 5.92 -14.05 -9.72
CA ASN A 329 4.98 -13.10 -10.34
C ASN A 329 3.54 -13.38 -9.92
N VAL A 330 3.32 -14.38 -9.06
CA VAL A 330 2.01 -14.82 -8.59
C VAL A 330 2.12 -15.11 -7.11
N ILE A 331 1.29 -14.45 -6.32
CA ILE A 331 1.15 -14.65 -4.89
C ILE A 331 -0.32 -14.92 -4.56
N GLN A 332 -0.56 -15.71 -3.53
CA GLN A 332 -1.90 -16.11 -3.14
C GLN A 332 -2.08 -16.08 -1.64
N THR A 333 -3.32 -15.84 -1.21
CA THR A 333 -3.77 -16.03 0.17
C THR A 333 -5.19 -16.55 0.18
N ALA A 334 -5.64 -17.03 1.33
CA ALA A 334 -7.00 -17.49 1.52
C ALA A 334 -7.62 -16.84 2.76
N PHE A 335 -8.93 -16.66 2.70
CA PHE A 335 -9.75 -16.26 3.83
C PHE A 335 -11.08 -16.99 3.82
N LYS A 336 -11.68 -17.13 4.99
CA LYS A 336 -13.01 -17.70 5.21
C LYS A 336 -13.96 -16.62 5.67
N THR A 337 -15.18 -16.65 5.17
CA THR A 337 -16.28 -15.84 5.68
C THR A 337 -17.12 -16.61 6.68
N VAL A 338 -17.58 -15.94 7.75
CA VAL A 338 -18.40 -16.55 8.82
C VAL A 338 -19.60 -15.67 9.16
N GLU A 339 -20.64 -16.26 9.73
CA GLU A 339 -21.74 -15.45 10.25
C GLU A 339 -21.28 -14.59 11.45
N PRO A 340 -21.79 -13.35 11.56
CA PRO A 340 -21.72 -12.55 12.77
C PRO A 340 -22.28 -13.35 13.96
N SER A 341 -21.44 -13.61 14.95
CA SER A 341 -21.84 -14.42 16.11
C SER A 341 -21.09 -14.00 17.36
N ALA A 342 -21.62 -14.35 18.52
CA ALA A 342 -20.95 -14.17 19.81
C ALA A 342 -21.12 -15.39 20.72
N THR A 343 -20.20 -15.55 21.66
CA THR A 343 -20.24 -16.56 22.72
C THR A 343 -19.83 -15.94 24.06
N PHE A 344 -20.41 -16.44 25.15
CA PHE A 344 -20.05 -16.07 26.53
C PHE A 344 -19.26 -17.19 27.23
N GLY A 345 -18.80 -18.20 26.47
CA GLY A 345 -18.02 -19.34 26.95
C GLY A 345 -18.83 -20.43 27.67
N ARG A 346 -20.08 -20.16 28.02
CA ARG A 346 -21.06 -21.11 28.58
C ARG A 346 -22.46 -20.79 28.06
N ASP A 347 -23.34 -21.79 28.08
CA ASP A 347 -24.77 -21.62 27.71
C ASP A 347 -25.59 -20.89 28.77
N THR A 348 -25.05 -20.75 29.98
CA THR A 348 -25.64 -19.94 31.05
C THR A 348 -24.51 -19.22 31.78
N VAL A 349 -24.64 -17.91 31.90
CA VAL A 349 -23.68 -17.06 32.61
C VAL A 349 -24.10 -16.97 34.08
N THR A 350 -23.19 -17.19 35.00
CA THR A 350 -23.47 -17.06 36.45
C THR A 350 -22.82 -15.80 36.99
N VAL A 351 -23.56 -15.01 37.75
CA VAL A 351 -23.06 -13.79 38.42
C VAL A 351 -23.46 -13.79 39.89
N THR A 352 -22.72 -13.06 40.71
CA THR A 352 -23.10 -12.83 42.12
C THR A 352 -23.95 -11.56 42.24
N PRO A 353 -24.77 -11.42 43.29
CA PRO A 353 -25.56 -10.21 43.55
C PRO A 353 -24.67 -9.07 44.08
N SER A 354 -23.72 -8.64 43.25
CA SER A 354 -22.68 -7.67 43.59
C SER A 354 -22.59 -6.61 42.50
N ALA A 355 -22.06 -5.45 42.87
CA ALA A 355 -21.74 -4.41 41.90
C ALA A 355 -20.58 -4.85 40.99
N ASN A 356 -20.51 -4.25 39.79
CA ASN A 356 -19.39 -4.39 38.86
C ASN A 356 -19.02 -5.82 38.45
N GLN A 357 -20.00 -6.72 38.35
CA GLN A 357 -19.76 -8.04 37.77
C GLN A 357 -19.46 -7.89 36.29
N THR A 358 -18.36 -8.47 35.85
CA THR A 358 -17.89 -8.37 34.47
C THR A 358 -18.32 -9.60 33.69
N ILE A 359 -19.04 -9.38 32.59
CA ILE A 359 -19.39 -10.40 31.61
C ILE A 359 -18.38 -10.30 30.48
N VAL A 360 -17.71 -11.41 30.18
CA VAL A 360 -16.73 -11.52 29.08
C VAL A 360 -17.35 -12.35 27.96
N GLY A 361 -17.20 -11.88 26.74
CA GLY A 361 -17.60 -12.60 25.54
C GLY A 361 -16.50 -12.61 24.48
N ALA A 362 -16.74 -13.40 23.44
CA ALA A 362 -15.95 -13.38 22.21
C ALA A 362 -16.90 -13.37 21.00
N THR A 363 -16.42 -12.89 19.86
CA THR A 363 -17.23 -12.68 18.67
C THR A 363 -16.44 -12.90 17.39
N SER A 364 -17.12 -13.28 16.30
CA SER A 364 -16.50 -13.35 14.97
C SER A 364 -16.24 -11.98 14.34
N MET A 365 -16.81 -10.91 14.89
CA MET A 365 -16.68 -9.53 14.37
C MET A 365 -15.23 -9.02 14.43
N ALA A 366 -14.90 -8.11 13.52
CA ALA A 366 -13.61 -7.45 13.42
C ALA A 366 -13.27 -6.67 14.70
N PRO A 367 -11.97 -6.61 15.09
CA PRO A 367 -11.48 -5.69 16.10
C PRO A 367 -11.92 -4.24 15.84
N GLY A 368 -12.22 -3.50 16.91
CA GLY A 368 -12.78 -2.16 16.83
C GLY A 368 -14.31 -2.10 16.65
N THR A 369 -14.98 -3.24 16.44
CA THR A 369 -16.46 -3.29 16.39
C THR A 369 -17.05 -2.93 17.75
N GLU A 370 -18.09 -2.09 17.76
CA GLU A 370 -18.87 -1.83 18.96
C GLU A 370 -19.95 -2.91 19.18
N VAL A 371 -19.88 -3.59 20.31
CA VAL A 371 -20.85 -4.58 20.77
C VAL A 371 -21.64 -4.00 21.94
N THR A 372 -22.95 -3.87 21.77
CA THR A 372 -23.88 -3.57 22.85
C THR A 372 -24.30 -4.87 23.55
N VAL A 373 -23.90 -5.00 24.81
CA VAL A 373 -24.34 -6.05 25.72
C VAL A 373 -25.54 -5.54 26.51
N SER A 374 -26.63 -6.28 26.53
CA SER A 374 -27.83 -5.95 27.31
C SER A 374 -28.21 -7.05 28.27
N VAL A 375 -28.53 -6.67 29.51
CA VAL A 375 -29.12 -7.54 30.52
C VAL A 375 -30.53 -7.06 30.81
N ALA A 376 -31.52 -7.92 30.63
CA ALA A 376 -32.92 -7.63 30.88
C ALA A 376 -33.52 -8.62 31.87
N SER A 377 -34.55 -8.21 32.60
CA SER A 377 -35.32 -9.17 33.39
C SER A 377 -36.03 -10.18 32.48
N ALA A 378 -36.04 -11.46 32.87
CA ALA A 378 -36.81 -12.46 32.15
C ALA A 378 -38.33 -12.18 32.22
N ASN A 379 -39.10 -12.79 31.33
CA ASN A 379 -40.54 -12.54 31.24
C ASN A 379 -41.33 -12.79 32.54
N GLU A 380 -40.78 -13.56 33.49
CA GLU A 380 -41.44 -13.98 34.73
C GLU A 380 -41.13 -13.12 35.98
N THR A 381 -40.25 -12.12 35.90
CA THR A 381 -39.98 -11.22 37.03
C THR A 381 -40.93 -10.03 37.06
N GLU A 382 -41.46 -9.70 38.25
CA GLU A 382 -42.37 -8.56 38.46
C GLU A 382 -41.69 -7.20 38.13
N ASP A 383 -40.40 -7.06 38.45
CA ASP A 383 -39.62 -5.87 38.11
C ASP A 383 -39.00 -5.97 36.72
N LYS A 384 -39.54 -5.22 35.76
CA LYS A 384 -39.04 -5.12 34.38
C LYS A 384 -37.92 -4.08 34.29
N PHE A 385 -36.73 -4.50 33.86
CA PHE A 385 -35.62 -3.60 33.56
C PHE A 385 -34.85 -4.06 32.32
N VAL A 386 -34.13 -3.13 31.70
CA VAL A 386 -33.12 -3.39 30.67
C VAL A 386 -31.90 -2.51 30.96
N ARG A 387 -30.73 -3.11 31.12
CA ARG A 387 -29.44 -2.42 31.28
C ARG A 387 -28.60 -2.69 30.06
N LYS A 388 -27.98 -1.65 29.47
CA LYS A 388 -27.12 -1.77 28.28
C LYS A 388 -25.73 -1.20 28.56
N LYS A 389 -24.71 -1.84 28.01
CA LYS A 389 -23.33 -1.35 27.97
C LYS A 389 -22.72 -1.64 26.62
N THR A 390 -22.01 -0.67 26.06
CA THR A 390 -21.24 -0.84 24.83
C THR A 390 -19.80 -1.18 25.20
N ALA A 391 -19.24 -2.16 24.49
CA ALA A 391 -17.86 -2.60 24.60
C ALA A 391 -17.25 -2.69 23.20
N THR A 392 -15.96 -2.41 23.07
CA THR A 392 -15.24 -2.53 21.81
C THR A 392 -14.58 -3.90 21.72
N VAL A 393 -14.64 -4.52 20.55
CA VAL A 393 -13.97 -5.79 20.27
C VAL A 393 -12.46 -5.57 20.23
N GLU A 394 -11.72 -6.29 21.06
CA GLU A 394 -10.25 -6.29 21.08
C GLU A 394 -9.67 -7.09 19.90
N LYS A 395 -8.37 -6.93 19.63
CA LYS A 395 -7.64 -7.67 18.57
C LYS A 395 -7.72 -9.20 18.69
N ASN A 396 -8.02 -9.71 19.89
CA ASN A 396 -8.19 -11.14 20.16
C ASN A 396 -9.65 -11.62 19.97
N GLY A 397 -10.54 -10.77 19.45
CA GLY A 397 -11.97 -11.07 19.24
C GLY A 397 -12.83 -11.01 20.49
N ARG A 398 -12.34 -10.46 21.61
CA ARG A 398 -13.06 -10.40 22.89
C ARG A 398 -13.67 -9.04 23.15
N PHE A 399 -14.73 -9.06 23.96
CA PHE A 399 -15.32 -7.85 24.53
C PHE A 399 -15.70 -8.14 25.99
N SER A 400 -15.79 -7.08 26.80
CA SER A 400 -16.24 -7.21 28.19
C SER A 400 -17.14 -6.06 28.59
N ALA A 401 -18.15 -6.36 29.40
CA ALA A 401 -19.09 -5.36 29.90
C ALA A 401 -19.38 -5.62 31.38
N SER A 402 -19.28 -4.57 32.20
CA SER A 402 -19.54 -4.65 33.63
C SER A 402 -20.92 -4.11 33.98
N PHE A 403 -21.66 -4.88 34.77
CA PHE A 403 -23.00 -4.54 35.24
C PHE A 403 -23.07 -4.63 36.76
N ASP A 404 -23.95 -3.83 37.34
CA ASP A 404 -24.31 -3.93 38.75
C ASP A 404 -25.44 -4.95 38.93
N PHE A 405 -25.27 -5.93 39.81
CA PHE A 405 -26.27 -6.92 40.18
C PHE A 405 -26.62 -6.87 41.68
N ALA A 406 -26.16 -5.86 42.43
CA ALA A 406 -26.36 -5.77 43.88
C ALA A 406 -27.84 -5.79 44.30
N GLY A 407 -28.74 -5.29 43.45
CA GLY A 407 -30.19 -5.30 43.68
C GLY A 407 -30.91 -6.56 43.17
N GLN A 408 -30.21 -7.57 42.68
CA GLN A 408 -30.82 -8.78 42.10
C GLN A 408 -30.83 -9.93 43.10
N PRO A 409 -31.99 -10.50 43.43
CA PRO A 409 -32.07 -11.66 44.32
C PRO A 409 -31.29 -12.86 43.79
N THR A 410 -30.70 -13.64 44.70
CA THR A 410 -30.17 -14.96 44.34
C THR A 410 -31.29 -15.86 43.82
N GLY A 411 -31.03 -16.61 42.75
CA GLY A 411 -32.01 -17.43 42.06
C GLY A 411 -32.71 -16.74 40.90
N SER A 412 -32.56 -15.41 40.75
CA SER A 412 -33.12 -14.68 39.61
C SER A 412 -32.52 -15.16 38.28
N THR A 413 -33.39 -15.28 37.28
CA THR A 413 -33.02 -15.56 35.89
C THR A 413 -33.24 -14.30 35.06
N LEU A 414 -32.22 -13.92 34.31
CA LEU A 414 -32.18 -12.71 33.47
C LEU A 414 -31.84 -13.12 32.03
N GLU A 415 -32.20 -12.28 31.07
CA GLU A 415 -31.81 -12.43 29.67
C GLU A 415 -30.56 -11.60 29.38
N LEU A 416 -29.59 -12.19 28.69
CA LEU A 416 -28.36 -11.55 28.24
C LEU A 416 -28.30 -11.63 26.73
N ALA A 417 -28.15 -10.49 26.08
CA ALA A 417 -27.97 -10.40 24.64
C ALA A 417 -26.72 -9.59 24.28
N ALA A 418 -26.05 -9.98 23.20
CA ALA A 418 -25.01 -9.21 22.55
C ALA A 418 -25.48 -8.86 21.14
N SER A 419 -25.35 -7.59 20.77
CA SER A 419 -25.65 -7.07 19.43
C SER A 419 -24.52 -6.16 18.96
N ALA A 420 -24.21 -6.16 17.67
CA ALA A 420 -23.18 -5.31 17.08
C ALA A 420 -23.78 -4.32 16.08
N ALA A 421 -23.17 -3.15 15.98
CA ALA A 421 -23.46 -2.19 14.91
C ALA A 421 -22.81 -2.67 13.60
N THR A 422 -23.61 -2.78 12.54
CA THR A 422 -23.17 -3.12 11.18
C THR A 422 -23.64 -2.04 10.20
N SER A 423 -23.19 -2.10 8.95
CA SER A 423 -23.70 -1.27 7.85
C SER A 423 -25.22 -1.38 7.65
N ARG A 424 -25.85 -2.46 8.13
CA ARG A 424 -27.29 -2.72 8.03
C ARG A 424 -28.06 -2.40 9.32
N GLY A 425 -27.41 -1.78 10.29
CA GLY A 425 -27.97 -1.50 11.62
C GLY A 425 -27.54 -2.53 12.68
N ALA A 426 -28.26 -2.58 13.79
CA ALA A 426 -27.94 -3.45 14.92
C ALA A 426 -28.28 -4.92 14.60
N THR A 427 -27.28 -5.80 14.65
CA THR A 427 -27.42 -7.25 14.44
C THR A 427 -27.30 -7.97 15.76
N LEU A 428 -28.30 -8.80 16.11
CA LEU A 428 -28.22 -9.68 17.28
C LEU A 428 -27.20 -10.80 16.99
N LEU A 429 -26.16 -10.90 17.82
CA LEU A 429 -25.10 -11.89 17.68
C LEU A 429 -25.36 -13.14 18.52
N LYS A 430 -25.91 -12.95 19.72
CA LYS A 430 -26.24 -14.04 20.66
C LYS A 430 -27.24 -13.56 21.70
N SER A 431 -28.12 -14.46 22.12
CA SER A 431 -28.93 -14.33 23.34
C SER A 431 -28.75 -15.59 24.21
N THR A 432 -28.73 -15.41 25.53
CA THR A 432 -28.57 -16.46 26.53
C THR A 432 -29.18 -16.03 27.87
N THR A 433 -29.08 -16.88 28.89
CA THR A 433 -29.57 -16.60 30.24
C THR A 433 -28.42 -16.30 31.19
N VAL A 434 -28.69 -15.40 32.13
CA VAL A 434 -27.85 -15.13 33.30
C VAL A 434 -28.57 -15.62 34.55
N ARG A 435 -27.87 -16.38 35.39
CA ARG A 435 -28.35 -16.80 36.72
C ARG A 435 -27.59 -16.06 37.81
N VAL A 436 -28.33 -15.46 38.73
CA VAL A 436 -27.75 -14.84 39.93
C VAL A 436 -27.58 -15.92 41.00
N VAL A 437 -26.36 -16.17 41.45
CA VAL A 437 -26.01 -17.24 42.39
C VAL A 437 -25.28 -16.67 43.61
N SER A 438 -25.25 -17.42 44.71
CA SER A 438 -24.49 -17.04 45.90
C SER A 438 -22.97 -17.05 45.63
N GLU A 439 -22.18 -16.30 46.41
CA GLU A 439 -20.73 -16.14 46.19
C GLU A 439 -19.96 -17.48 46.15
N GLY A 440 -20.43 -18.52 46.84
CA GLY A 440 -19.82 -19.86 46.82
C GLY A 440 -20.30 -20.79 45.69
N GLN A 441 -21.28 -20.35 44.89
CA GLN A 441 -21.86 -21.11 43.77
C GLN A 441 -21.60 -20.44 42.41
N ALA A 442 -21.07 -19.22 42.40
CA ALA A 442 -20.50 -18.64 41.19
C ALA A 442 -19.35 -19.56 40.75
N GLY A 443 -19.51 -20.20 39.60
CA GLY A 443 -18.39 -20.96 39.02
C GLY A 443 -17.20 -20.02 38.84
N GLU A 444 -15.98 -20.57 38.80
CA GLU A 444 -14.79 -19.79 38.44
C GLU A 444 -15.08 -18.94 37.19
N PRO A 445 -14.57 -17.69 37.13
CA PRO A 445 -14.67 -16.86 35.95
C PRO A 445 -14.28 -17.72 34.74
N THR A 446 -15.14 -17.70 33.72
CA THR A 446 -15.05 -18.63 32.59
C THR A 446 -13.65 -18.70 32.03
N THR A 447 -13.23 -19.91 31.65
CA THR A 447 -12.13 -20.10 30.70
C THR A 447 -12.34 -19.15 29.54
N LYS A 448 -11.36 -18.27 29.31
CA LYS A 448 -11.33 -17.19 28.32
C LYS A 448 -12.08 -17.64 27.03
N PRO A 449 -13.34 -17.24 26.74
CA PRO A 449 -14.09 -17.71 25.56
C PRO A 449 -13.35 -17.44 24.26
N GLU A 450 -13.10 -18.44 23.41
CA GLU A 450 -12.33 -18.22 22.17
C GLU A 450 -13.13 -17.50 21.09
N LYS A 451 -12.41 -16.84 20.16
CA LYS A 451 -13.02 -16.18 19.00
C LYS A 451 -13.82 -17.20 18.19
N THR A 452 -15.09 -16.92 17.94
CA THR A 452 -15.95 -17.79 17.13
C THR A 452 -15.46 -17.82 15.68
N GLY A 453 -15.39 -19.02 15.10
CA GLY A 453 -15.02 -19.21 13.69
C GLY A 453 -13.52 -19.29 13.40
N THR A 454 -12.66 -19.30 14.42
CA THR A 454 -11.20 -19.41 14.25
C THR A 454 -10.84 -20.69 13.47
N VAL A 455 -10.33 -20.53 12.26
CA VAL A 455 -9.56 -21.59 11.61
C VAL A 455 -8.17 -21.58 12.23
N ALA A 456 -7.63 -22.74 12.63
CA ALA A 456 -6.20 -22.81 12.91
C ALA A 456 -5.46 -22.28 11.67
N SER A 457 -4.39 -21.51 11.86
CA SER A 457 -3.54 -21.04 10.77
C SER A 457 -2.83 -22.23 10.13
N SER A 458 -3.56 -23.05 9.37
CA SER A 458 -3.00 -23.92 8.38
C SER A 458 -2.86 -23.06 7.14
N VAL A 459 -1.65 -22.54 6.95
CA VAL A 459 -1.17 -22.20 5.61
C VAL A 459 -1.59 -23.38 4.72
N PRO A 460 -2.37 -23.16 3.65
CA PRO A 460 -2.67 -24.22 2.68
C PRO A 460 -1.33 -24.83 2.23
N PRO A 461 -1.23 -26.15 2.00
CA PRO A 461 0.03 -26.73 1.53
C PRO A 461 0.54 -25.92 0.34
N GLU A 462 1.78 -25.47 0.45
CA GLU A 462 2.53 -24.83 -0.62
C GLU A 462 2.41 -25.74 -1.84
N LEU A 463 1.61 -25.32 -2.83
CA LEU A 463 1.54 -26.03 -4.08
C LEU A 463 2.86 -25.78 -4.77
N SER A 464 3.74 -26.78 -4.72
CA SER A 464 4.94 -26.82 -5.53
C SER A 464 4.60 -26.39 -6.96
N PRO A 465 5.42 -25.55 -7.60
CA PRO A 465 5.16 -25.09 -8.96
C PRO A 465 4.99 -26.30 -9.90
N PRO A 466 4.15 -26.19 -10.94
CA PRO A 466 3.89 -27.29 -11.85
C PRO A 466 5.21 -27.78 -12.44
N LEU A 467 5.48 -29.08 -12.29
CA LEU A 467 6.58 -29.76 -12.98
C LEU A 467 6.40 -29.49 -14.48
N ARG A 468 7.39 -28.84 -15.08
CA ARG A 468 7.46 -28.66 -16.53
C ARG A 468 7.43 -30.05 -17.19
N ASP A 469 6.50 -30.23 -18.12
CA ASP A 469 6.57 -31.32 -19.09
C ASP A 469 7.89 -31.21 -19.84
N ARG A 470 8.77 -32.17 -19.60
CA ARG A 470 10.05 -32.30 -20.27
C ARG A 470 9.77 -33.06 -21.57
N GLU A 471 9.67 -32.31 -22.68
CA GLU A 471 9.76 -32.93 -24.00
C GLU A 471 11.12 -33.62 -24.19
N THR A 472 11.04 -34.70 -24.96
CA THR A 472 11.99 -35.79 -25.18
C THR A 472 13.23 -35.44 -26.00
N GLY A 473 14.36 -36.05 -25.63
CA GLY A 473 15.54 -36.33 -26.49
C GLY A 473 16.54 -37.16 -25.70
N SER A 474 16.54 -38.49 -25.83
CA SER A 474 17.37 -39.31 -26.74
C SER A 474 18.88 -39.27 -26.42
N ASP A 475 19.31 -40.41 -25.87
CA ASP A 475 20.57 -41.15 -26.02
C ASP A 475 21.86 -40.75 -25.27
N ALA A 476 22.12 -41.56 -24.23
CA ALA A 476 23.32 -42.35 -23.93
C ALA A 476 24.73 -41.79 -24.22
N GLU A 477 25.51 -41.57 -23.15
CA GLU A 477 26.69 -42.37 -22.72
C GLU A 477 27.50 -41.58 -21.67
N GLY A 478 28.08 -42.28 -20.67
CA GLY A 478 29.24 -41.74 -19.93
C GLY A 478 29.22 -41.75 -18.39
N THR A 479 29.54 -42.92 -17.82
CA THR A 479 30.49 -43.14 -16.69
C THR A 479 30.42 -42.33 -15.38
N VAL A 480 30.05 -43.04 -14.30
CA VAL A 480 30.62 -43.06 -12.93
C VAL A 480 31.54 -41.94 -12.45
N ASP A 481 31.21 -41.33 -11.31
CA ASP A 481 32.08 -41.47 -10.14
C ASP A 481 31.33 -41.37 -8.79
N ARG A 482 31.74 -42.25 -7.86
CA ARG A 482 31.25 -42.31 -6.48
C ARG A 482 32.15 -41.45 -5.61
N VAL A 483 31.58 -40.53 -4.83
CA VAL A 483 32.24 -40.03 -3.61
C VAL A 483 31.29 -40.22 -2.43
N VAL A 484 31.80 -40.92 -1.43
CA VAL A 484 31.14 -41.28 -0.17
C VAL A 484 31.85 -40.52 0.96
N LEU A 485 31.06 -40.17 1.98
CA LEU A 485 31.38 -39.94 3.42
C LEU A 485 31.55 -38.48 3.89
N PRO A 486 31.28 -38.16 5.19
CA PRO A 486 30.65 -38.99 6.24
C PRO A 486 29.48 -38.32 6.98
N GLU A 487 28.72 -39.18 7.68
CA GLU A 487 27.82 -38.87 8.78
C GLU A 487 28.60 -38.33 9.97
N ASP A 488 28.09 -37.28 10.63
CA ASP A 488 28.51 -36.94 11.98
C ASP A 488 27.32 -36.98 12.94
N THR A 489 27.52 -37.74 14.01
CA THR A 489 26.54 -38.04 15.03
C THR A 489 26.92 -37.22 16.26
N ALA A 490 25.96 -36.49 16.84
CA ALA A 490 25.47 -36.72 18.21
C ALA A 490 25.11 -35.45 19.02
N ARG A 491 24.11 -35.70 19.88
CA ARG A 491 23.86 -35.14 21.23
C ARG A 491 22.89 -33.96 21.38
N SER A 492 21.66 -34.38 21.62
CA SER A 492 20.70 -33.87 22.61
C SER A 492 21.33 -33.28 23.88
N ILE A 493 20.87 -32.08 24.24
CA ILE A 493 20.72 -31.58 25.61
C ILE A 493 19.53 -30.62 25.64
N GLY A 494 18.55 -30.90 26.52
CA GLY A 494 17.36 -30.09 26.70
C GLY A 494 17.60 -28.84 27.57
N GLY A 495 16.73 -27.84 27.42
CA GLY A 495 16.70 -26.66 28.27
C GLY A 495 15.69 -25.62 27.82
N THR A 496 14.70 -25.37 28.68
CA THR A 496 13.58 -24.41 28.64
C THR A 496 13.98 -22.94 28.40
N GLY A 497 13.08 -22.14 27.78
CA GLY A 497 13.27 -20.76 27.25
C GLY A 497 13.50 -19.61 28.25
N PRO A 498 13.06 -18.34 28.02
CA PRO A 498 12.21 -17.78 26.97
C PRO A 498 12.88 -16.77 26.02
N VAL A 499 12.16 -16.45 24.95
CA VAL A 499 12.53 -15.59 23.82
C VAL A 499 12.42 -14.10 24.22
N GLY A 500 13.55 -13.38 24.19
CA GLY A 500 13.60 -11.93 24.28
C GLY A 500 13.80 -11.33 22.88
N THR A 501 12.73 -10.76 22.30
CA THR A 501 12.79 -10.03 21.04
C THR A 501 13.48 -8.68 21.27
N VAL A 502 14.68 -8.52 20.71
CA VAL A 502 15.39 -7.23 20.63
C VAL A 502 14.84 -6.46 19.43
N PHE A 503 14.12 -5.37 19.70
CA PHE A 503 13.77 -4.35 18.71
C PHE A 503 14.99 -3.47 18.44
N ILE A 504 15.44 -3.39 17.19
CA ILE A 504 16.39 -2.38 16.71
C ILE A 504 15.56 -1.32 15.96
N PRO A 505 15.46 -0.06 16.42
CA PRO A 505 14.87 1.00 15.63
C PRO A 505 15.91 1.51 14.63
N VAL A 506 15.64 1.33 13.33
CA VAL A 506 16.32 2.07 12.27
C VAL A 506 15.57 3.39 12.11
N LEU A 507 16.23 4.47 12.54
CA LEU A 507 15.80 5.85 12.39
C LEU A 507 16.26 6.33 11.00
N VAL A 508 15.36 6.42 10.03
CA VAL A 508 15.61 7.19 8.79
C VAL A 508 14.73 8.43 8.86
N GLY A 509 15.36 9.59 8.96
CA GLY A 509 14.70 10.89 8.95
C GLY A 509 14.25 11.23 7.55
N THR A 510 12.93 11.29 7.34
CA THR A 510 12.33 11.87 6.15
C THR A 510 12.02 13.33 6.42
N LEU A 511 12.60 14.21 5.61
CA LEU A 511 12.33 15.64 5.56
C LEU A 511 10.88 15.84 5.09
N VAL A 512 10.00 16.33 5.98
CA VAL A 512 8.65 16.76 5.61
C VAL A 512 8.73 18.20 5.08
N VAL A 513 8.59 18.37 3.77
CA VAL A 513 8.29 19.69 3.18
C VAL A 513 6.77 19.87 3.27
N THR A 514 6.34 20.86 4.05
CA THR A 514 4.92 21.19 4.23
C THR A 514 4.46 22.09 3.09
N PHE A 515 3.53 21.60 2.25
CA PHE A 515 2.82 22.43 1.29
C PHE A 515 1.71 23.22 1.99
N VAL A 516 1.75 24.55 1.86
CA VAL A 516 0.64 25.44 2.23
C VAL A 516 0.05 25.98 0.93
N PHE A 517 -1.09 25.42 0.52
CA PHE A 517 -1.89 25.97 -0.58
C PHE A 517 -2.58 27.25 -0.11
N VAL A 518 -2.00 28.42 -0.41
CA VAL A 518 -2.69 29.71 -0.27
C VAL A 518 -3.49 30.00 -1.54
N ARG A 519 -4.77 29.62 -1.52
CA ARG A 519 -5.73 29.99 -2.57
C ARG A 519 -5.99 31.50 -2.52
N ASN A 520 -5.26 32.26 -3.33
CA ASN A 520 -5.49 33.69 -3.51
C ASN A 520 -6.78 33.93 -4.31
N ARG A 521 -7.86 34.31 -3.63
CA ARG A 521 -9.04 34.93 -4.28
C ARG A 521 -8.67 36.35 -4.70
N LYS A 522 -8.71 36.65 -6.01
CA LYS A 522 -8.98 38.02 -6.48
C LYS A 522 -9.98 38.01 -7.63
N LYS A 523 -11.09 38.71 -7.33
CA LYS A 523 -12.10 39.41 -8.15
C LYS A 523 -12.48 38.86 -9.51
#